data_AF-A0A1V6BLF4-F1
#
_entry.id   AF-A0A1V6BLF4-F1
#
_cell.length_a   1.000
_cell.length_b   1.000
_cell.length_c   1.000
_cell.angle_alpha   90.00
_cell.angle_beta   90.00
_cell.angle_gamma   90.00
#
_symmetry.space_group_name_H-M   'P 1'
#
loop_
_entity.id
_entity.type
_entity.pdbx_description
1 polymer ?
#
loop_
_entity_poly.entity_id
_entity_poly.type
_entity_poly.pdbx_seq_one_letter_code
_entity_poly.pdbx_strand_id
1 'polypeptide(L)'
;MIMRMKEGRTPQQACEDALHMIVEKYSRINPGFFPSEKFVAISSRGEVGCASMKGEKEPQMSVRNEKGFSLYTGTIAYRGK
;
A
#
# COMPACT_ATOMS: atom_id res chain seq x y z
N MET A 1 5.72 1.75 -7.53
CA MET A 1 6.27 0.87 -6.49
C MET A 1 7.79 0.82 -6.52
N ILE A 2 8.42 0.04 -7.40
CA ILE A 2 9.89 -0.14 -7.44
C ILE A 2 10.64 1.19 -7.66
N MET A 3 10.13 2.06 -8.52
CA MET A 3 10.76 3.37 -8.80
C MET A 3 10.79 4.29 -7.57
N ARG A 4 9.72 4.30 -6.75
CA ARG A 4 9.67 5.10 -5.51
C ARG A 4 10.59 4.59 -4.42
N MET A 5 10.79 3.27 -4.37
CA MET A 5 11.76 2.67 -3.43
C MET A 5 13.20 2.97 -3.86
N LYS A 6 13.48 3.08 -5.18
CA LYS A 6 14.79 3.54 -5.68
C LYS A 6 15.11 4.98 -5.28
N GLU A 7 14.10 5.81 -5.04
CA GLU A 7 14.23 7.19 -4.55
C GLU A 7 14.37 7.28 -3.01
N GLY A 8 14.54 6.15 -2.32
CA GLY A 8 14.78 6.11 -0.88
C GLY A 8 13.52 6.03 -0.01
N ARG A 9 12.32 5.90 -0.61
CA ARG A 9 11.08 5.68 0.16
C ARG A 9 11.03 4.25 0.70
N THR A 10 10.42 4.09 1.88
CA THR A 10 10.17 2.75 2.43
C THR A 10 9.13 2.00 1.59
N PRO A 11 9.10 0.66 1.64
CA PRO A 11 8.05 -0.13 0.98
C PRO A 11 6.63 0.30 1.35
N GLN A 12 6.42 0.69 2.62
CA GLN A 12 5.14 1.17 3.11
C GLN A 12 4.74 2.50 2.44
N GLN A 13 5.64 3.49 2.47
CA GLN A 13 5.40 4.78 1.81
C GLN A 13 5.15 4.61 0.32
N ALA A 14 5.93 3.75 -0.34
CA ALA A 14 5.75 3.48 -1.76
C ALA A 14 4.34 2.94 -2.08
N CYS A 15 3.76 2.09 -1.21
CA CYS A 15 2.40 1.56 -1.33
C CYS A 15 1.36 2.69 -1.18
N GLU A 16 1.51 3.52 -0.16
CA GLU A 16 0.62 4.65 0.13
C GLU A 16 0.63 5.66 -1.00
N ASP A 17 1.81 6.07 -1.46
CA ASP A 17 1.95 6.99 -2.56
C ASP A 17 1.28 6.46 -3.83
N ALA A 18 1.32 5.13 -4.06
CA ALA A 18 0.76 4.53 -5.26
C ALA A 18 -0.75 4.65 -5.25
N LEU A 19 -1.37 4.40 -4.09
CA LEU A 19 -2.79 4.61 -3.90
C LEU A 19 -3.16 6.09 -4.01
N HIS A 20 -2.40 7.00 -3.41
CA HIS A 20 -2.67 8.45 -3.53
C HIS A 20 -2.61 8.93 -4.99
N MET A 21 -1.64 8.47 -5.76
CA MET A 21 -1.54 8.79 -7.20
C MET A 21 -2.74 8.24 -8.00
N ILE A 22 -3.21 7.04 -7.67
CA ILE A 22 -4.41 6.46 -8.29
C ILE A 22 -5.64 7.31 -7.94
N VAL A 23 -5.84 7.64 -6.67
CA VAL A 23 -6.95 8.49 -6.22
C VAL A 23 -6.93 9.83 -6.92
N GLU A 24 -5.77 10.50 -6.97
CA GLU A 24 -5.64 11.79 -7.63
C GLU A 24 -6.00 11.72 -9.12
N LYS A 25 -5.64 10.63 -9.79
CA LYS A 25 -5.98 10.45 -11.21
C LYS A 25 -7.49 10.23 -11.41
N TYR A 26 -8.12 9.40 -10.57
CA TYR A 26 -9.55 9.10 -10.70
C TYR A 26 -10.45 10.23 -10.20
N SER A 27 -10.06 10.94 -9.14
CA SER A 27 -10.86 12.03 -8.57
C SER A 27 -11.06 13.20 -9.53
N ARG A 28 -10.11 13.42 -10.45
CA ARG A 28 -10.22 14.42 -11.53
C ARG A 28 -11.30 14.08 -12.56
N ILE A 29 -11.68 12.81 -12.68
CA ILE A 29 -12.67 12.32 -13.67
C ILE A 29 -14.02 12.04 -12.98
N ASN A 30 -13.98 11.36 -11.84
CA ASN A 30 -15.16 11.03 -11.04
C ASN A 30 -14.80 11.09 -9.54
N PRO A 31 -15.10 12.20 -8.85
CA PRO A 31 -14.79 12.37 -7.43
C PRO A 31 -15.41 11.33 -6.49
N GLY A 32 -16.47 10.64 -6.92
CA GLY A 32 -17.12 9.59 -6.13
C GLY A 32 -16.53 8.20 -6.34
N PHE A 33 -15.65 8.03 -7.32
CA PHE A 33 -15.07 6.73 -7.66
C PHE A 33 -13.78 6.50 -6.88
N PHE A 34 -13.82 5.49 -6.01
CA PHE A 34 -12.66 5.00 -5.30
C PHE A 34 -12.48 3.52 -5.63
N PRO A 35 -11.43 3.16 -6.36
CA PRO A 35 -11.24 1.78 -6.77
C PRO A 35 -10.76 0.90 -5.59
N SER A 36 -10.63 -0.41 -5.80
CA SER A 36 -10.43 -1.39 -4.71
C SER A 36 -9.01 -1.95 -4.62
N GLU A 37 -8.03 -1.26 -5.21
CA GLU A 37 -6.63 -1.69 -5.30
C GLU A 37 -5.97 -1.87 -3.94
N LYS A 38 -5.00 -2.77 -3.92
CA LYS A 38 -4.17 -3.10 -2.77
C LYS A 38 -2.75 -3.30 -3.27
N PHE A 39 -1.77 -2.84 -2.52
CA PHE A 39 -0.37 -3.02 -2.84
C PHE A 39 0.35 -3.69 -1.69
N VAL A 40 1.31 -4.52 -2.08
CA VAL A 40 2.33 -5.10 -1.20
C VAL A 40 3.69 -4.78 -1.81
N ALA A 41 4.68 -4.54 -0.97
CA ALA A 41 6.03 -4.20 -1.40
C ALA A 41 7.07 -4.80 -0.47
N ILE A 42 8.21 -5.14 -1.06
CA ILE A 42 9.39 -5.65 -0.36
C ILE A 42 10.62 -4.92 -0.90
N SER A 43 11.48 -4.38 -0.03
CA SER A 43 12.76 -3.76 -0.42
C SER A 43 13.87 -4.80 -0.55
N SER A 44 14.98 -4.46 -1.20
CA SER A 44 16.18 -5.33 -1.24
C SER A 44 16.80 -5.55 0.14
N ARG A 45 16.47 -4.73 1.14
CA ARG A 45 16.87 -4.90 2.54
C ARG A 45 15.92 -5.81 3.33
N GLY A 46 14.88 -6.35 2.67
CA GLY A 46 13.88 -7.22 3.30
C GLY A 46 12.83 -6.48 4.11
N GLU A 47 12.77 -5.15 4.04
CA GLU A 47 11.66 -4.39 4.62
C GLU A 47 10.40 -4.66 3.81
N VAL A 48 9.25 -4.63 4.47
CA VAL A 48 7.96 -4.92 3.86
C VAL A 48 6.97 -3.81 4.14
N GLY A 49 5.98 -3.66 3.26
CA GLY A 49 4.88 -2.72 3.44
C GLY A 49 3.66 -3.16 2.66
N CYS A 50 2.48 -2.79 3.13
CA CYS A 50 1.23 -3.00 2.41
C CYS A 50 0.24 -1.87 2.66
N ALA A 51 -0.59 -1.60 1.66
CA ALA A 51 -1.67 -0.63 1.80
C ALA A 51 -2.88 -1.03 0.94
N SER A 52 -4.06 -0.57 1.33
CA SER A 52 -5.31 -0.78 0.60
C SER A 52 -6.01 0.55 0.34
N MET A 53 -6.72 0.64 -0.79
CA MET A 53 -7.46 1.85 -1.12
C MET A 53 -8.58 2.12 -0.12
N LYS A 54 -9.37 1.08 0.15
CA LYS A 54 -10.52 1.06 1.05
C LYS A 54 -10.59 -0.28 1.77
N GLY A 55 -11.17 -0.26 2.98
CA GLY A 55 -11.48 -1.44 3.77
C GLY A 55 -12.13 -1.05 5.09
N GLU A 56 -12.83 -1.99 5.71
CA GLU A 56 -13.36 -1.83 7.07
C GLU A 56 -12.27 -1.99 8.14
N LYS A 57 -11.21 -2.72 7.80
CA LYS A 57 -10.08 -3.03 8.68
C LYS A 57 -8.78 -2.82 7.92
N GLU A 58 -7.72 -2.50 8.67
CA GLU A 58 -6.38 -2.36 8.11
C GLU A 58 -5.97 -3.64 7.37
N PRO A 59 -5.34 -3.51 6.19
CA PRO A 59 -4.93 -4.67 5.42
C PRO A 59 -3.87 -5.46 6.17
N GLN A 60 -3.98 -6.78 6.15
CA GLN A 60 -2.97 -7.68 6.68
C GLN A 60 -2.29 -8.44 5.55
N MET A 61 -0.96 -8.49 5.59
CA MET A 61 -0.12 -9.22 4.66
C MET A 61 0.59 -10.36 5.40
N SER A 62 0.47 -11.56 4.86
CA SER A 62 1.28 -12.71 5.27
C SER A 62 2.73 -12.53 4.84
N VAL A 63 3.67 -12.62 5.78
CA VAL A 63 5.11 -12.53 5.54
C VAL A 63 5.77 -13.82 6.01
N ARG A 64 6.50 -14.48 5.12
CA ARG A 64 7.28 -15.68 5.43
C ARG A 64 8.74 -15.44 5.10
N ASN A 65 9.62 -15.64 6.07
CA ASN A 65 11.06 -15.57 5.91
C ASN A 65 11.74 -16.63 6.79
N GLU A 66 13.07 -16.60 6.87
CA GLU A 66 13.87 -17.54 7.66
C GLU A 66 13.54 -17.54 9.16
N LYS A 67 13.03 -16.42 9.69
CA LYS A 67 12.59 -16.29 11.09
C LYS A 67 11.20 -16.88 11.33
N GLY A 68 10.49 -17.27 10.27
CA GLY A 68 9.18 -17.90 10.36
C GLY A 68 8.08 -17.11 9.65
N PHE A 69 6.84 -17.34 10.09
CA PHE A 69 5.64 -16.71 9.54
C PHE A 69 5.20 -15.59 10.48
N SER A 70 4.83 -14.45 9.90
CA SER A 70 4.29 -13.30 10.62
C SER A 70 3.23 -12.60 9.78
N LEU A 71 2.33 -11.87 10.44
CA LEU A 71 1.40 -10.95 9.80
C LEU A 71 1.95 -9.52 9.91
N TYR A 72 1.96 -8.81 8.79
CA TYR A 72 2.27 -7.38 8.74
C TYR A 72 0.97 -6.60 8.51
N THR A 73 0.70 -5.63 9.37
CA THR A 73 -0.48 -4.75 9.26
C THR A 73 -0.08 -3.47 8.53
N GLY A 74 -0.73 -3.21 7.41
CA GLY A 74 -0.54 -2.01 6.60
C GLY A 74 -1.53 -0.89 6.91
N THR A 75 -1.74 -0.02 5.93
CA THR A 75 -2.61 1.16 6.07
C THR A 75 -3.73 1.20 5.02
N ILE A 76 -4.85 1.80 5.38
CA ILE A 76 -5.91 2.19 4.43
C ILE A 76 -5.65 3.64 3.97
N ALA A 77 -5.48 3.84 2.67
CA ALA A 77 -5.24 5.16 2.08
C ALA A 77 -6.48 6.08 2.16
N TYR A 78 -7.68 5.52 2.06
CA TYR A 78 -8.94 6.25 2.18
C TYR A 78 -9.92 5.50 3.09
N ARG A 79 -9.84 5.76 4.39
CA ARG A 79 -10.88 5.31 5.34
C ARG A 79 -12.18 6.01 4.93
N GLY A 80 -13.24 5.24 4.66
CA GLY A 80 -14.51 5.79 4.20
C GLY A 80 -14.95 6.99 5.05
N LYS A 81 -15.48 8.02 4.39
CA LYS A 81 -16.30 9.01 5.09
C LYS A 81 -17.55 8.32 5.61
#